data_AF-A0A1E3UL67-F1
#
_entry.id   AF-A0A1E3UL67-F1
#
_cell.length_a   1.000
_cell.length_b   1.000
_cell.length_c   1.000
_cell.angle_alpha   90.00
_cell.angle_beta   90.00
_cell.angle_gamma   90.00
#
_symmetry.space_group_name_H-M   'P 1'
#
loop_
_entity.id
_entity.type
_entity.pdbx_description
1 polymer ?
#
loop_
_entity_poly.entity_id
_entity_poly.type
_entity_poly.pdbx_seq_one_letter_code
_entity_poly.pdbx_strand_id
1 'polypeptide(L)'
;MMNETLLGAVLLLLLGLGILVVVTDRLFTAVVYSAALSACIAFGYLLLGAPDVALAEAIIGSALTTVIYLATLKKYRIFTIRCLPGDTRKDPLFSKVLEVISRSLKDHDLEAHLIESRGNARTLLERPDTDLVAEKRKDGIYLYGEADSQYLGRIREQLIKAGLDGEVRIVDTAPTRIAAYKGKSI
;
A
#
# COMPACT_ATOMS: atom_id res chain seq x y z
N MET A 1 0.28 -45.72 14.60
CA MET A 1 -0.98 -45.01 14.94
C MET A 1 -0.73 -43.54 15.32
N MET A 2 0.17 -43.25 16.28
CA MET A 2 0.45 -41.87 16.72
C MET A 2 1.01 -40.94 15.62
N ASN A 3 1.86 -41.46 14.73
CA ASN A 3 2.42 -40.66 13.62
C ASN A 3 1.38 -40.33 12.55
N GLU A 4 0.46 -41.25 12.24
CA GLU A 4 -0.64 -41.05 11.29
C GLU A 4 -1.60 -39.95 11.78
N THR A 5 -1.96 -39.99 13.08
CA THR A 5 -2.81 -38.96 13.70
C THR A 5 -2.11 -37.61 13.74
N LEU A 6 -0.80 -37.59 14.00
CA LEU A 6 -0.01 -36.37 14.02
C LEU A 6 0.12 -35.77 12.62
N LEU A 7 0.37 -36.59 11.61
CA LEU A 7 0.43 -36.16 10.21
C LEU A 7 -0.91 -35.58 9.76
N GLY A 8 -2.03 -36.23 10.11
CA GLY A 8 -3.37 -35.71 9.85
C GLY A 8 -3.62 -34.35 10.49
N ALA A 9 -3.17 -34.15 11.74
CA ALA A 9 -3.26 -32.86 12.42
C ALA A 9 -2.41 -31.77 11.73
N VAL A 10 -1.20 -32.10 11.28
CA VAL A 10 -0.34 -31.18 10.52
C VAL A 10 -0.99 -30.79 9.20
N LEU A 11 -1.58 -31.73 8.46
CA LEU A 11 -2.28 -31.45 7.21
C LEU A 11 -3.47 -30.52 7.41
N LEU A 12 -4.27 -30.72 8.46
CA LEU A 12 -5.37 -29.81 8.82
C LEU A 12 -4.86 -28.41 9.20
N LEU A 13 -3.75 -28.33 9.93
CA LEU A 13 -3.11 -27.06 10.28
C LEU A 13 -2.60 -26.33 9.03
N LEU A 14 -1.99 -27.06 8.09
CA LEU A 14 -1.53 -26.51 6.81
C LEU A 14 -2.69 -25.96 5.99
N LEU A 15 -3.80 -26.67 5.93
CA LEU A 15 -5.01 -26.20 5.24
C LEU A 15 -5.53 -24.90 5.88
N GLY A 16 -5.61 -24.85 7.21
CA GLY A 16 -6.06 -23.66 7.95
C GLY A 16 -5.14 -22.46 7.72
N LEU A 17 -3.82 -22.65 7.81
CA LEU A 17 -2.83 -21.60 7.54
C LEU A 17 -2.90 -21.14 6.08
N GLY A 18 -3.05 -22.05 5.12
CA GLY A 18 -3.18 -21.72 3.70
C GLY A 18 -4.39 -20.83 3.41
N ILE A 19 -5.54 -21.13 4.01
CA ILE A 19 -6.73 -20.26 3.91
C ILE A 19 -6.44 -18.89 4.53
N LEU A 20 -5.80 -18.86 5.70
CA LEU A 20 -5.53 -17.62 6.43
C LEU A 20 -4.56 -16.69 5.66
N VAL A 21 -3.58 -17.26 4.95
CA VAL A 21 -2.66 -16.52 4.06
C VAL A 21 -3.44 -15.80 2.97
N VAL A 22 -4.43 -16.46 2.35
CA VAL A 22 -5.18 -15.90 1.21
C VAL A 22 -6.25 -14.90 1.65
N VAL A 23 -6.90 -15.13 2.79
CA VAL A 23 -8.01 -14.29 3.27
C VAL A 23 -7.53 -12.99 3.92
N THR A 24 -6.26 -12.92 4.34
CA THR A 24 -5.73 -11.76 5.06
C THR A 24 -5.50 -10.55 4.14
N ASP A 25 -6.16 -9.43 4.43
CA ASP A 25 -5.99 -8.17 3.68
C ASP A 25 -4.62 -7.48 3.88
N ARG A 26 -3.92 -7.81 4.98
CA ARG A 26 -2.64 -7.20 5.34
C ARG A 26 -1.48 -8.02 4.83
N LEU A 27 -0.75 -7.51 3.83
CA LEU A 27 0.41 -8.17 3.24
C LEU A 27 1.46 -8.60 4.27
N PHE A 28 1.76 -7.76 5.26
CA PHE A 28 2.67 -8.12 6.35
C PHE A 28 2.21 -9.38 7.10
N THR A 29 0.93 -9.40 7.47
CA THR A 29 0.32 -10.53 8.19
C THR A 29 0.25 -11.78 7.31
N ALA A 30 -0.05 -11.64 6.01
CA ALA A 30 -0.03 -12.75 5.06
C ALA A 30 1.37 -13.37 4.92
N VAL A 31 2.42 -12.56 4.90
CA VAL A 31 3.83 -13.03 4.88
C VAL A 31 4.17 -13.80 6.16
N VAL A 32 3.72 -13.33 7.33
CA VAL A 32 3.92 -14.04 8.61
C VAL A 32 3.20 -15.39 8.60
N TYR A 33 1.97 -15.46 8.10
CA TYR A 33 1.25 -16.73 7.96
C TYR A 33 1.90 -17.66 6.94
N SER A 34 2.48 -17.13 5.86
CA SER A 34 3.25 -17.92 4.88
C SER A 34 4.51 -18.51 5.51
N ALA A 35 5.20 -17.77 6.39
CA ALA A 35 6.35 -18.28 7.12
C ALA A 35 5.95 -19.43 8.06
N ALA A 36 4.85 -19.26 8.81
CA ALA A 36 4.30 -20.30 9.68
C ALA A 36 3.85 -21.54 8.90
N LEU A 37 3.26 -21.36 7.71
CA LEU A 37 2.89 -22.43 6.79
C LEU A 37 4.14 -23.24 6.40
N SER A 38 5.20 -22.57 5.93
CA SER A 38 6.45 -23.25 5.55
C SER A 38 7.12 -23.97 6.73
N ALA A 39 7.12 -23.38 7.93
CA ALA A 39 7.62 -24.06 9.13
C ALA A 39 6.82 -25.35 9.45
N CYS A 40 5.51 -25.35 9.25
CA CYS A 40 4.66 -26.53 9.40
C CYS A 40 4.94 -27.58 8.31
N ILE A 41 5.24 -27.16 7.07
CA ILE A 41 5.64 -28.07 5.98
C ILE A 41 6.98 -28.75 6.33
N ALA A 42 7.96 -27.97 6.80
CA ALA A 42 9.25 -28.51 7.26
C ALA A 42 9.06 -29.53 8.39
N PHE A 43 8.18 -29.24 9.35
CA PHE A 43 7.82 -30.20 10.40
C PHE A 43 7.16 -31.47 9.82
N GLY A 44 6.29 -31.34 8.83
CA GLY A 44 5.72 -32.47 8.09
C GLY A 44 6.79 -33.34 7.43
N TYR A 45 7.80 -32.75 6.81
CA TYR A 45 8.93 -33.51 6.23
C TYR A 45 9.75 -34.26 7.28
N LEU A 46 9.93 -33.71 8.49
CA LEU A 46 10.56 -34.44 9.59
C LEU A 46 9.75 -35.68 9.98
N LEU A 47 8.43 -35.57 10.05
CA LEU A 47 7.55 -36.71 10.37
C LEU A 47 7.57 -37.80 9.29
N LEU A 48 7.79 -37.41 8.04
CA LEU A 48 7.91 -38.32 6.89
C LEU A 48 9.33 -38.95 6.77
N GLY A 49 10.26 -38.61 7.66
CA GLY A 49 11.62 -39.14 7.63
C GLY A 49 12.51 -38.51 6.56
N ALA A 50 12.19 -37.30 6.10
CA ALA A 50 12.95 -36.55 5.10
C ALA A 50 13.65 -35.31 5.73
N PRO A 51 14.70 -35.51 6.56
CA PRO A 51 15.32 -34.43 7.33
C PRO A 51 16.04 -33.40 6.45
N ASP A 52 16.68 -33.82 5.36
CA ASP A 52 17.39 -32.89 4.46
C ASP A 52 16.43 -31.95 3.75
N VAL A 53 15.28 -32.47 3.32
CA VAL A 53 14.19 -31.69 2.70
C VAL A 53 13.57 -30.76 3.73
N ALA A 54 13.36 -31.23 4.97
CA ALA A 54 12.84 -30.40 6.06
C ALA A 54 13.76 -29.20 6.35
N LEU A 55 15.07 -29.43 6.41
CA LEU A 55 16.05 -28.38 6.64
C LEU A 55 16.06 -27.36 5.50
N ALA A 56 16.03 -27.83 4.25
CA ALA A 56 15.98 -26.97 3.08
C ALA A 56 14.70 -26.11 3.06
N GLU A 57 13.55 -26.70 3.35
CA GLU A 57 12.26 -26.00 3.40
C GLU A 57 12.25 -24.94 4.52
N ALA A 58 12.73 -25.27 5.72
CA ALA A 58 12.78 -24.31 6.82
C ALA A 58 13.67 -23.09 6.49
N ILE A 59 14.82 -23.32 5.85
CA ILE A 59 15.72 -22.24 5.46
C ILE A 59 15.13 -21.39 4.34
N ILE A 60 14.59 -22.01 3.29
CA ILE A 60 14.12 -21.29 2.10
C ILE A 60 12.76 -20.65 2.35
N GLY A 61 11.77 -21.44 2.78
CA GLY A 61 10.38 -21.00 2.88
C GLY A 61 10.08 -20.20 4.15
N SER A 62 10.64 -20.58 5.31
CA SER A 62 10.38 -19.85 6.56
C SER A 62 11.33 -18.67 6.79
N ALA A 63 12.60 -18.75 6.38
CA ALA A 63 13.58 -17.69 6.65
C ALA A 63 13.84 -16.80 5.43
N LEU A 64 14.39 -17.34 4.34
CA LEU A 64 14.86 -16.54 3.21
C LEU A 64 13.70 -15.82 2.50
N THR A 65 12.63 -16.54 2.18
CA THR A 65 11.44 -15.99 1.51
C THR A 65 10.79 -14.90 2.36
N THR A 66 10.65 -15.14 3.67
CA THR A 66 10.11 -14.17 4.63
C THR A 66 10.96 -12.90 4.69
N VAL A 67 12.28 -13.03 4.79
CA VAL A 67 13.19 -11.86 4.82
C VAL A 67 13.08 -11.05 3.53
N ILE A 68 13.06 -11.71 2.37
CA ILE A 68 12.93 -11.04 1.07
C ILE A 68 11.57 -10.33 0.99
N TYR A 69 10.48 -10.97 1.37
CA TYR A 69 9.15 -10.34 1.36
C TYR A 69 9.05 -9.16 2.32
N LEU A 70 9.54 -9.29 3.56
CA LEU A 70 9.53 -8.19 4.52
C LEU A 70 10.40 -7.01 4.05
N ALA A 71 11.59 -7.29 3.50
CA ALA A 71 12.46 -6.26 2.94
C ALA A 71 11.80 -5.55 1.74
N THR A 72 11.11 -6.31 0.89
CA THR A 72 10.39 -5.79 -0.27
C THR A 72 9.20 -4.94 0.16
N LEU A 73 8.38 -5.43 1.11
CA LEU A 73 7.25 -4.69 1.66
C LEU A 73 7.69 -3.36 2.25
N LYS A 74 8.79 -3.32 3.00
CA LYS A 74 9.31 -2.06 3.55
C LYS A 74 9.60 -1.00 2.48
N LYS A 75 9.96 -1.42 1.25
CA LYS A 75 10.27 -0.51 0.14
C LYS A 75 9.04 0.05 -0.56
N TYR A 76 7.93 -0.70 -0.64
CA TYR A 76 6.69 -0.29 -1.32
C TYR A 76 5.72 0.52 -0.45
N ARG A 77 6.09 0.81 0.80
CA ARG A 77 5.23 1.50 1.77
C ARG A 77 5.30 3.02 1.68
N ILE A 78 5.97 3.62 0.70
CA ILE A 78 6.15 5.07 0.63
C ILE A 78 5.15 5.62 -0.39
N PHE A 79 4.14 6.35 0.08
CA PHE A 79 3.22 7.10 -0.77
C PHE A 79 3.71 8.54 -0.86
N THR A 80 4.27 8.92 -2.01
CA THR A 80 4.93 10.21 -2.20
C THR A 80 3.93 11.27 -2.62
N ILE A 81 3.67 12.22 -1.72
CA ILE A 81 2.83 13.38 -1.94
C ILE A 81 3.74 14.58 -2.21
N ARG A 82 3.70 15.08 -3.44
CA ARG A 82 4.51 16.23 -3.84
C ARG A 82 3.71 17.53 -3.74
N CYS A 83 4.19 18.48 -2.97
CA CYS A 83 3.56 19.79 -2.83
C CYS A 83 4.21 20.83 -3.73
N LEU A 84 3.39 21.56 -4.48
CA LEU A 84 3.89 22.72 -5.22
C LEU A 84 4.29 23.84 -4.25
N PRO A 85 5.31 24.64 -4.61
CA PRO A 85 5.85 25.68 -3.76
C PRO A 85 4.81 26.80 -3.64
N GLY A 86 4.59 27.26 -2.42
CA GLY A 86 3.63 28.32 -2.12
C GLY A 86 3.16 28.19 -0.68
N ASP A 87 2.03 28.81 -0.39
CA ASP A 87 1.41 28.80 0.94
C ASP A 87 0.78 27.42 1.28
N THR A 88 0.94 26.41 0.41
CA THR A 88 0.39 25.05 0.55
C THR A 88 0.88 24.36 1.83
N ARG A 89 2.19 24.34 2.11
CA ARG A 89 2.73 23.63 3.28
C ARG A 89 2.40 24.30 4.61
N LYS A 90 2.23 25.62 4.60
CA LYS A 90 1.92 26.42 5.80
C LYS A 90 0.42 26.54 6.06
N ASP A 91 -0.41 26.06 5.13
CA ASP A 91 -1.84 26.20 5.22
C ASP A 91 -2.44 25.22 6.26
N PRO A 92 -3.28 25.70 7.19
CA PRO A 92 -3.91 24.86 8.22
C PRO A 92 -4.99 23.90 7.65
N LEU A 93 -5.58 24.19 6.50
CA LEU A 93 -6.42 23.23 5.77
C LEU A 93 -5.55 22.11 5.20
N PHE A 94 -4.36 22.43 4.67
CA PHE A 94 -3.47 21.42 4.12
C PHE A 94 -2.95 20.46 5.18
N SER A 95 -2.65 20.93 6.39
CA SER A 95 -2.27 20.04 7.49
C SER A 95 -3.40 19.07 7.87
N LYS A 96 -4.66 19.54 7.88
CA LYS A 96 -5.83 18.72 8.14
C LYS A 96 -6.06 17.68 7.04
N VAL A 97 -5.92 18.07 5.77
CA VAL A 97 -6.00 17.17 4.62
C VAL A 97 -4.90 16.11 4.66
N LEU A 98 -3.66 16.51 4.96
CA LEU A 98 -2.53 15.60 5.10
C LEU A 98 -2.75 14.62 6.27
N GLU A 99 -3.35 15.06 7.37
CA GLU A 99 -3.71 14.18 8.48
C GLU A 99 -4.74 13.12 8.06
N VAL A 100 -5.79 13.51 7.34
CA VAL A 100 -6.81 12.57 6.84
C VAL A 100 -6.20 11.59 5.85
N ILE A 101 -5.39 12.07 4.90
CA ILE A 101 -4.71 11.21 3.92
C ILE A 101 -3.74 10.25 4.63
N SER A 102 -2.90 10.75 5.53
CA SER A 102 -1.94 9.90 6.26
C SER A 102 -2.63 8.86 7.13
N ARG A 103 -3.79 9.18 7.73
CA ARG A 103 -4.60 8.22 8.46
C ARG A 103 -5.18 7.14 7.53
N SER A 104 -5.70 7.53 6.37
CA SER A 104 -6.20 6.60 5.36
C SER A 104 -5.11 5.68 4.80
N LEU A 105 -3.88 6.17 4.68
CA LEU A 105 -2.75 5.41 4.16
C LEU A 105 -2.20 4.41 5.21
N LYS A 106 -2.18 4.79 6.49
CA LYS A 106 -1.75 3.92 7.59
C LYS A 106 -2.58 2.65 7.71
N ASP A 107 -3.88 2.72 7.43
CA ASP A 107 -4.77 1.54 7.44
C ASP A 107 -4.33 0.46 6.42
N HIS A 108 -3.54 0.84 5.42
CA HIS A 108 -3.00 -0.03 4.37
C HIS A 108 -1.48 -0.12 4.41
N ASP A 109 -0.87 0.11 5.57
CA ASP A 109 0.58 -0.02 5.76
C ASP A 109 1.38 1.05 4.98
N LEU A 110 0.76 2.06 4.36
CA LEU A 110 1.45 3.11 3.62
C LEU A 110 1.80 4.30 4.52
N GLU A 111 3.01 4.84 4.33
CA GLU A 111 3.51 6.05 4.95
C GLU A 111 3.50 7.19 3.93
N ALA A 112 2.79 8.27 4.26
CA ALA A 112 2.79 9.48 3.45
C ALA A 112 4.13 10.20 3.56
N HIS A 113 4.84 10.33 2.45
CA HIS A 113 6.06 11.12 2.36
C HIS A 113 5.77 12.43 1.65
N LEU A 114 5.96 13.55 2.35
CA LEU A 114 5.75 14.89 1.79
C LEU A 114 7.04 15.43 1.17
N ILE A 115 7.03 15.75 -0.13
CA ILE A 115 8.17 16.36 -0.83
C ILE A 115 7.75 17.70 -1.42
N GLU A 116 8.41 18.80 -1.04
CA GLU A 116 8.21 20.08 -1.72
C GLU A 116 8.96 20.09 -3.05
N SER A 117 8.30 20.51 -4.12
CA SER A 117 8.95 20.57 -5.44
C SER A 117 8.39 21.66 -6.32
N ARG A 118 9.30 22.29 -7.06
CA ARG A 118 8.96 23.31 -8.05
C ARG A 118 8.59 22.66 -9.36
N GLY A 119 7.55 23.17 -10.02
CA GLY A 119 7.10 22.69 -11.32
C GLY A 119 5.61 22.87 -11.50
N ASN A 120 5.09 22.34 -12.61
CA ASN A 120 3.66 22.23 -12.86
C ASN A 120 3.18 20.87 -12.34
N ALA A 121 1.92 20.77 -11.89
CA ALA A 121 1.36 19.53 -11.38
C ALA A 121 1.54 18.34 -12.36
N ARG A 122 1.43 18.59 -13.67
CA ARG A 122 1.64 17.58 -14.73
C ARG A 122 3.06 17.01 -14.75
N THR A 123 4.06 17.89 -14.79
CA THR A 123 5.49 17.48 -14.85
C THR A 123 5.94 16.75 -13.60
N LEU A 124 5.21 16.92 -12.50
CA LEU A 124 5.48 16.25 -11.23
C LEU A 124 4.81 14.87 -11.18
N LEU A 125 3.61 14.72 -11.72
CA LEU A 125 2.92 13.43 -11.86
C LEU A 125 3.55 12.49 -12.87
N GLU A 126 4.20 13.01 -13.92
CA GLU A 126 4.93 12.19 -14.89
C GLU A 126 6.17 11.52 -14.28
N ARG A 127 6.57 11.90 -13.05
CA ARG A 127 7.69 11.26 -12.37
C ARG A 127 7.25 9.93 -11.78
N PRO A 128 8.00 8.84 -12.02
CA PRO A 128 7.66 7.50 -11.53
C PRO A 128 7.71 7.36 -9.99
N ASP A 129 8.22 8.37 -9.28
CA ASP A 129 8.32 8.43 -7.82
C ASP A 129 7.21 9.26 -7.16
N THR A 130 6.19 9.70 -7.90
CA THR A 130 5.18 10.64 -7.42
C THR A 130 3.78 10.04 -7.56
N ASP A 131 3.15 9.71 -6.43
CA ASP A 131 1.81 9.10 -6.40
C ASP A 131 0.68 10.14 -6.40
N LEU A 132 0.94 11.29 -5.75
CA LEU A 132 -0.05 12.36 -5.61
C LEU A 132 0.64 13.73 -5.62
N VAL A 133 0.01 14.70 -6.25
CA VAL A 133 0.46 16.09 -6.24
C VAL A 133 -0.59 16.98 -5.58
N ALA A 134 -0.16 17.80 -4.62
CA ALA A 134 -1.03 18.77 -3.95
C ALA A 134 -0.66 20.21 -4.34
N GLU A 135 -1.67 20.99 -4.73
CA GLU A 135 -1.56 22.40 -5.11
C GLU A 135 -2.63 23.23 -4.38
N LYS A 136 -2.22 24.20 -3.57
CA LYS A 136 -3.15 25.20 -3.02
C LYS A 136 -3.46 26.25 -4.09
N ARG A 137 -4.75 26.50 -4.32
CA ARG A 137 -5.26 27.63 -5.12
C ARG A 137 -6.15 28.52 -4.26
N LYS A 138 -6.60 29.65 -4.81
CA LYS A 138 -7.46 30.61 -4.10
C LYS A 138 -8.76 30.01 -3.58
N ASP A 139 -9.28 28.98 -4.27
CA ASP A 139 -10.57 28.36 -3.98
C ASP A 139 -10.46 27.03 -3.22
N GLY A 140 -9.27 26.68 -2.68
CA GLY A 140 -9.05 25.45 -1.93
C GLY A 140 -7.82 24.65 -2.39
N ILE A 141 -7.75 23.38 -1.95
CA ILE A 141 -6.64 22.46 -2.23
C ILE A 141 -7.00 21.53 -3.37
N TYR A 142 -6.12 21.44 -4.36
CA TYR A 142 -6.26 20.57 -5.51
C TYR A 142 -5.31 19.39 -5.36
N LEU A 143 -5.87 18.18 -5.36
CA LEU A 143 -5.12 16.92 -5.34
C LEU A 143 -5.18 16.31 -6.73
N TYR A 144 -4.03 16.10 -7.35
CA TYR A 144 -3.90 15.45 -8.64
C TYR A 144 -3.27 14.08 -8.45
N GLY A 145 -3.80 13.07 -9.11
CA GLY A 145 -3.25 11.72 -9.10
C GLY A 145 -3.80 10.90 -10.26
N GLU A 146 -3.36 9.66 -10.35
CA GLU A 146 -3.77 8.74 -11.41
C GLU A 146 -5.18 8.21 -11.17
N ALA A 147 -6.06 8.38 -12.16
CA ALA A 147 -7.50 8.08 -12.06
C ALA A 147 -7.82 6.62 -11.73
N ASP A 148 -6.95 5.69 -12.12
CA ASP A 148 -7.11 4.25 -11.92
C ASP A 148 -6.43 3.74 -10.62
N SER A 149 -5.83 4.65 -9.84
CA SER A 149 -5.19 4.24 -8.59
C SER A 149 -6.23 3.97 -7.51
N GLN A 150 -6.24 2.73 -6.99
CA GLN A 150 -7.12 2.30 -5.89
C GLN A 150 -7.03 3.21 -4.65
N TYR A 151 -5.86 3.84 -4.43
CA TYR A 151 -5.63 4.77 -3.33
C TYR A 151 -6.38 6.09 -3.48
N LEU A 152 -6.55 6.61 -4.70
CA LEU A 152 -7.24 7.88 -4.96
C LEU A 152 -8.73 7.79 -4.64
N GLY A 153 -9.37 6.68 -5.02
CA GLY A 153 -10.77 6.40 -4.68
C GLY A 153 -10.99 6.38 -3.16
N ARG A 154 -10.06 5.79 -2.40
CA ARG A 154 -10.14 5.73 -0.93
C ARG A 154 -9.88 7.07 -0.27
N ILE A 155 -8.87 7.81 -0.74
CA ILE A 155 -8.59 9.18 -0.26
C ILE A 155 -9.83 10.06 -0.47
N ARG A 156 -10.51 9.93 -1.62
CA ARG A 156 -11.76 10.63 -1.91
C ARG A 156 -12.84 10.31 -0.87
N GLU A 157 -13.10 9.03 -0.60
CA GLU A 157 -14.10 8.64 0.41
C GLU A 157 -13.78 9.19 1.81
N GLN A 158 -12.52 9.16 2.22
CA GLN A 158 -12.12 9.65 3.54
C GLN A 158 -12.21 11.17 3.66
N LEU A 159 -11.91 11.91 2.59
CA LEU A 159 -12.09 13.37 2.55
C LEU A 159 -13.57 13.75 2.61
N ILE A 160 -14.45 12.99 1.95
CA ILE A 160 -15.91 13.17 2.05
C ILE A 160 -16.38 12.90 3.48
N LYS A 161 -15.93 11.81 4.11
CA LYS A 161 -16.26 11.51 5.52
C LYS A 161 -15.77 12.58 6.49
N ALA A 162 -14.65 13.24 6.19
CA ALA A 162 -14.10 14.34 6.97
C ALA A 162 -14.80 15.69 6.72
N GLY A 163 -15.76 15.78 5.78
CA GLY A 163 -16.46 17.01 5.41
C GLY A 163 -15.58 18.04 4.69
N LEU A 164 -14.53 17.58 4.01
CA LEU A 164 -13.56 18.43 3.30
C LEU A 164 -13.82 18.50 1.78
N ASP A 165 -14.95 17.97 1.31
CA ASP A 165 -15.35 17.91 -0.10
C ASP A 165 -15.60 19.28 -0.74
N GLY A 166 -15.98 20.28 0.06
CA GLY A 166 -16.16 21.66 -0.40
C GLY A 166 -14.86 22.44 -0.63
N GLU A 167 -13.80 22.09 0.11
CA GLU A 167 -12.53 22.83 0.14
C GLU A 167 -11.38 22.07 -0.56
N VAL A 168 -11.58 20.77 -0.84
CA VAL A 168 -10.60 19.91 -1.51
C VAL A 168 -11.19 19.35 -2.80
N ARG A 169 -10.52 19.64 -3.92
CA ARG A 169 -10.89 19.11 -5.24
C ARG A 169 -9.89 18.08 -5.70
N ILE A 170 -10.37 16.87 -5.92
CA ILE A 170 -9.60 15.82 -6.58
C ILE A 170 -9.75 15.98 -8.08
N VAL A 171 -8.62 16.13 -8.78
CA VAL A 171 -8.55 16.23 -10.23
C VAL A 171 -7.95 14.94 -10.77
N ASP A 172 -8.81 14.11 -11.36
CA ASP A 172 -8.40 12.87 -12.01
C ASP A 172 -7.64 13.21 -13.31
N THR A 173 -6.33 13.12 -13.26
CA THR A 173 -5.48 13.37 -14.43
C THR A 173 -5.31 12.08 -15.22
N ALA A 174 -6.25 11.81 -16.13
CA ALA A 174 -5.96 10.92 -17.25
C ALA A 174 -4.90 11.59 -18.14
N PRO A 175 -3.87 10.86 -18.64
CA PRO A 175 -2.77 11.44 -19.41
C PRO A 175 -3.20 12.19 -20.68
N THR A 176 -4.45 12.08 -21.12
CA THR A 176 -4.91 12.57 -22.44
C THR A 176 -5.93 13.72 -22.41
N ARG A 177 -6.47 14.15 -21.26
CA ARG A 177 -7.69 15.02 -21.27
C ARG A 177 -7.53 16.47 -20.82
N ILE A 178 -6.32 16.99 -20.71
CA ILE A 178 -6.09 18.40 -20.35
C ILE A 178 -5.98 19.34 -21.57
N ALA A 179 -6.22 18.83 -22.78
CA ALA A 179 -6.42 19.66 -23.98
C ALA A 179 -7.82 20.33 -24.00
N ALA A 180 -8.82 19.77 -23.31
CA ALA A 180 -10.19 20.25 -23.40
C ALA A 180 -10.55 21.40 -22.44
N TYR A 181 -9.76 21.63 -21.38
CA TYR A 181 -10.07 22.70 -20.40
C TYR A 181 -9.34 24.02 -20.66
N LYS A 182 -8.59 24.12 -21.77
CA LYS A 182 -8.02 25.37 -22.29
C LYS A 182 -8.80 25.86 -23.51
N GLY A 183 -10.12 25.74 -23.44
CA GLY A 183 -11.06 26.00 -24.54
C GLY A 183 -12.30 26.80 -24.16
N LYS A 184 -12.24 27.65 -23.12
CA LYS A 184 -13.23 28.74 -22.97
C LYS A 184 -12.53 30.07 -22.74
N SER A 185 -12.06 30.52 -23.90
CA SER A 185 -11.77 31.84 -24.44
C SER A 185 -12.29 33.10 -23.72
N ILE A 186 -11.58 34.18 -24.06
CA ILE A 186 -11.87 35.63 -24.02
C ILE A 186 -11.69 36.32 -22.67
#